data_AF-A0A2S9FQI8-F1
#
_entry.id   AF-A0A2S9FQI8-F1
#
_cell.length_a   1.000
_cell.length_b   1.000
_cell.length_c   1.000
_cell.angle_alpha   90.00
_cell.angle_beta   90.00
_cell.angle_gamma   90.00
#
_symmetry.space_group_name_H-M   'P 1'
#
loop_
_entity.id
_entity.type
_entity.pdbx_description
1 polymer ?
#
loop_
_entity_poly.entity_id
_entity_poly.type
_entity_poly.pdbx_seq_one_letter_code
_entity_poly.pdbx_strand_id
1 'polypeptide(L)'
;TNFHVVQGADRITGTVGGRPYAGQLVGYDRKRDVAVVQLIGAAGLPVAPIGDVNVLAPGEPVVALGNAMGTEAPLTREAGTLTAFGRTVEAEDTLTGTTDEL
;
A
#
# COMPACT_ATOMS: atom_id res chain seq x y z
N THR A 1 2.40 0.67 4.22
CA THR A 1 2.25 1.42 2.95
C THR A 1 3.59 1.45 2.25
N ASN A 2 3.64 1.88 1.00
CA ASN A 2 4.90 2.11 0.30
C ASN A 2 5.63 3.35 0.85
N PHE A 3 6.96 3.35 0.81
CA PHE A 3 7.76 4.49 1.27
C PHE A 3 7.61 5.67 0.30
N HIS A 4 7.63 5.41 -1.02
CA HIS A 4 7.49 6.47 -2.02
C HIS A 4 6.20 7.29 -1.84
N VAL A 5 5.11 6.67 -1.35
CA VAL A 5 3.82 7.34 -1.09
C VAL A 5 3.92 8.39 0.03
N VAL A 6 4.78 8.17 1.02
CA VAL A 6 4.93 9.06 2.18
C VAL A 6 6.21 9.89 2.11
N GLN A 7 7.06 9.66 1.10
CA GLN A 7 8.32 10.36 0.93
C GLN A 7 8.06 11.83 0.63
N GLY A 8 8.68 12.72 1.42
CA GLY A 8 8.54 14.17 1.25
C GLY A 8 7.19 14.74 1.69
N ALA A 9 6.31 13.94 2.28
CA ALA A 9 5.01 14.41 2.75
C ALA A 9 5.15 15.29 4.02
N ASP A 10 4.65 16.53 3.95
CA ASP A 10 4.56 17.42 5.12
C ASP A 10 3.47 16.98 6.11
N ARG A 11 2.43 16.33 5.60
CA ARG A 11 1.29 15.83 6.38
C ARG A 11 0.80 14.50 5.80
N ILE A 12 0.58 13.54 6.69
CA ILE A 12 0.00 12.23 6.35
C ILE A 12 -1.41 12.16 6.95
N THR A 13 -2.39 11.76 6.15
CA THR A 13 -3.77 11.54 6.58
C THR A 13 -4.23 10.19 6.06
N GLY A 14 -4.90 9.40 6.90
CA GLY A 14 -5.52 8.14 6.51
C GLY A 14 -7.03 8.16 6.78
N THR A 15 -7.83 7.67 5.84
CA THR A 15 -9.29 7.60 5.96
C THR A 15 -9.74 6.18 6.23
N VAL A 16 -10.54 5.98 7.29
CA VAL A 16 -11.09 4.68 7.67
C VAL A 16 -12.60 4.80 7.82
N GLY A 17 -13.36 4.05 7.02
CA GLY A 17 -14.83 4.11 7.04
C GLY A 17 -15.41 5.50 6.76
N GLY A 18 -14.72 6.30 5.94
CA GLY A 18 -15.08 7.69 5.64
C GLY A 18 -14.62 8.72 6.68
N ARG A 19 -14.00 8.30 7.79
CA ARG A 19 -13.46 9.20 8.81
C ARG A 19 -11.95 9.42 8.61
N PRO A 20 -11.48 10.67 8.53
CA PRO A 20 -10.05 10.97 8.44
C PRO A 20 -9.36 10.90 9.80
N TYR A 21 -8.09 10.47 9.80
CA TYR A 21 -7.19 10.44 10.95
C TYR A 21 -5.84 11.01 10.56
N ALA A 22 -5.22 11.78 11.44
CA ALA A 22 -3.84 12.21 11.27
C ALA A 22 -2.91 10.99 11.36
N GLY A 23 -1.98 10.88 10.43
CA GLY A 23 -0.96 9.84 10.40
C GLY A 23 0.39 10.35 10.91
N GLN A 24 1.09 9.53 11.68
CA GLN A 24 2.48 9.76 12.06
C GLN A 24 3.35 8.65 11.48
N LEU A 25 4.43 9.03 10.80
CA LEU A 25 5.42 8.07 10.32
C LEU A 25 6.19 7.48 11.51
N VAL A 26 6.12 6.16 11.67
CA VAL A 26 6.79 5.43 12.75
C VAL A 26 8.19 4.99 12.30
N GLY A 27 8.31 4.58 11.04
CA GLY A 27 9.57 4.12 10.45
C GLY A 27 9.38 3.69 9.00
N TYR A 28 10.49 3.50 8.30
CA TYR A 28 10.50 3.07 6.90
C TYR A 28 11.79 2.33 6.54
N ASP A 29 11.73 1.54 5.47
CA ASP A 29 12.86 0.96 4.76
C ASP A 29 12.80 1.42 3.30
N ARG A 30 13.75 2.27 2.91
CA ARG A 30 13.81 2.83 1.54
C ARG A 30 14.14 1.77 0.49
N LYS A 31 14.97 0.78 0.84
CA LYS A 31 15.44 -0.23 -0.12
C LYS A 31 14.35 -1.23 -0.47
N ARG A 32 13.38 -1.42 0.41
CA ARG A 32 12.24 -2.33 0.22
C ARG A 32 10.94 -1.59 -0.11
N ASP A 33 11.03 -0.27 -0.24
CA ASP A 33 9.88 0.63 -0.41
C ASP A 33 8.75 0.36 0.61
N VAL A 34 9.07 0.23 1.90
CA VAL A 34 8.08 0.00 2.97
C VAL A 34 8.09 1.13 3.98
N ALA A 35 6.91 1.60 4.37
CA ALA A 35 6.72 2.53 5.48
C ALA A 35 5.58 2.11 6.42
N VAL A 36 5.79 2.37 7.71
CA VAL A 36 4.83 2.15 8.80
C VAL A 36 4.31 3.49 9.28
N VAL A 37 2.99 3.66 9.21
CA VAL A 37 2.28 4.87 9.65
C VAL A 37 1.31 4.49 10.76
N GLN A 38 1.34 5.25 11.86
CA GLN A 38 0.38 5.16 12.95
C GLN A 38 -0.73 6.18 12.75
N LEU A 39 -1.98 5.73 12.72
CA LEU A 39 -3.13 6.65 12.77
C LEU A 39 -3.36 7.09 14.22
N ILE A 40 -3.33 8.41 14.44
CA ILE A 40 -3.48 9.02 15.77
C ILE A 40 -4.95 9.03 16.17
N GLY A 41 -5.25 8.48 17.36
CA GLY A 41 -6.61 8.42 17.90
C GLY A 41 -7.52 7.38 17.24
N ALA A 42 -6.98 6.56 16.33
CA ALA A 42 -7.68 5.39 15.82
C ALA A 42 -7.56 4.22 16.81
N ALA A 43 -8.69 3.58 17.14
CA ALA A 43 -8.75 2.43 18.05
C ALA A 43 -9.89 1.49 17.62
N GLY A 44 -9.80 0.22 18.04
CA GLY A 44 -10.83 -0.79 17.75
C GLY A 44 -10.96 -1.15 16.27
N LEU A 45 -9.93 -0.88 15.46
CA LEU A 45 -9.94 -1.22 14.04
C LEU A 45 -9.67 -2.73 13.86
N PRO A 46 -10.36 -3.38 12.91
CA PRO A 46 -10.06 -4.77 12.57
C PRO A 46 -8.65 -4.88 11.98
N VAL A 47 -7.88 -5.85 12.46
CA VAL A 47 -6.53 -6.13 11.95
C VAL A 47 -6.64 -7.12 10.79
N ALA A 48 -6.00 -6.78 9.67
CA ALA A 48 -5.91 -7.70 8.54
C ALA A 48 -4.98 -8.88 8.90
N PRO A 49 -5.41 -10.14 8.71
CA PRO A 49 -4.52 -11.28 8.89
C PRO A 49 -3.42 -11.25 7.83
N ILE A 50 -2.19 -11.55 8.24
CA ILE A 50 -1.06 -11.72 7.31
C ILE A 50 -1.01 -13.20 6.92
N GLY A 51 -1.11 -13.47 5.62
CA GLY A 51 -1.02 -14.82 5.07
C GLY A 51 0.43 -15.32 4.97
N ASP A 52 0.60 -16.62 4.87
CA ASP A 52 1.88 -17.26 4.56
C ASP A 52 2.07 -17.33 3.04
N VAL A 53 3.20 -16.81 2.55
CA VAL A 53 3.53 -16.83 1.12
C VAL A 53 4.00 -18.21 0.65
N ASN A 54 4.45 -19.09 1.56
CA ASN A 54 4.98 -20.41 1.21
C ASN A 54 3.91 -21.42 0.77
N VAL A 55 2.63 -21.11 1.02
CA VAL A 55 1.50 -21.97 0.64
C VAL A 55 0.84 -21.55 -0.67
N LEU A 56 1.29 -20.45 -1.27
CA LEU A 56 0.73 -19.90 -2.52
C LEU A 56 1.41 -20.52 -3.75
N ALA A 57 0.64 -20.70 -4.81
CA ALA A 57 1.13 -21.13 -6.12
C ALA A 57 0.66 -20.19 -7.25
N PRO A 58 1.44 -20.07 -8.35
CA PRO A 58 0.96 -19.39 -9.54
C PRO A 58 -0.32 -20.04 -10.07
N GLY A 59 -1.26 -19.22 -10.55
CA GLY A 59 -2.60 -19.65 -10.96
C GLY A 59 -3.67 -19.43 -9.90
N GLU A 60 -3.30 -19.11 -8.66
CA GLU A 60 -4.27 -18.81 -7.61
C GLU A 60 -4.99 -17.48 -7.82
N PRO A 61 -6.30 -17.41 -7.51
CA PRO A 61 -7.06 -16.17 -7.61
C PRO A 61 -6.60 -15.18 -6.53
N VAL A 62 -6.42 -13.93 -6.93
CA VAL A 62 -6.07 -12.83 -6.03
C VAL A 62 -7.02 -11.65 -6.22
N VAL A 63 -7.14 -10.82 -5.19
CA VAL A 63 -7.86 -9.54 -5.28
C VAL A 63 -6.94 -8.44 -4.77
N ALA A 64 -6.61 -7.50 -5.66
CA ALA A 64 -5.91 -6.27 -5.29
C ALA A 64 -6.92 -5.26 -4.71
N LEU A 65 -6.54 -4.65 -3.60
CA LEU A 65 -7.30 -3.59 -2.93
C LEU A 65 -6.44 -2.32 -2.91
N GLY A 66 -6.98 -1.21 -3.39
CA GLY A 66 -6.23 0.04 -3.46
C GLY A 66 -7.11 1.23 -3.81
N ASN A 67 -6.50 2.38 -4.07
CA ASN A 67 -7.19 3.55 -4.61
C ASN A 67 -6.43 3.98 -5.86
N ALA A 68 -6.77 3.36 -6.99
CA ALA A 68 -6.20 3.72 -8.27
C ALA A 68 -6.56 5.18 -8.61
N MET A 69 -5.60 5.94 -9.14
CA MET A 69 -5.72 7.38 -9.49
C MET A 69 -5.73 8.37 -8.33
N GLY A 70 -5.60 7.94 -7.06
CA GLY A 70 -5.49 8.86 -5.93
C GLY A 70 -6.71 9.79 -5.72
N THR A 71 -7.87 9.38 -6.21
CA THR A 71 -9.11 10.17 -6.10
C THR A 71 -9.69 10.08 -4.69
N GLU A 72 -10.65 10.94 -4.31
CA GLU A 72 -11.43 10.73 -3.07
C GLU A 72 -12.43 9.56 -3.18
N ALA A 73 -12.36 8.77 -4.27
CA ALA A 73 -13.23 7.63 -4.46
C ALA A 73 -12.94 6.51 -3.43
N PRO A 74 -13.94 5.67 -3.15
CA PRO A 74 -13.75 4.48 -2.32
C PRO A 74 -12.67 3.55 -2.88
N LEU A 75 -12.10 2.72 -2.00
CA LEU A 75 -11.14 1.69 -2.40
C LEU A 75 -11.71 0.85 -3.56
N THR A 76 -10.92 0.71 -4.62
CA THR A 76 -11.19 -0.18 -5.73
C THR A 76 -10.77 -1.61 -5.39
N ARG A 77 -11.45 -2.58 -6.01
CA ARG A 77 -11.18 -4.01 -5.89
C ARG A 77 -10.98 -4.56 -7.29
N GLU A 78 -9.81 -5.13 -7.55
CA GLU A 78 -9.52 -5.76 -8.85
C GLU A 78 -9.17 -7.23 -8.66
N ALA A 79 -9.91 -8.10 -9.36
CA ALA A 79 -9.65 -9.53 -9.34
C ALA A 79 -8.60 -9.89 -10.41
N GLY A 80 -7.72 -10.82 -10.07
CA GLY A 80 -6.68 -11.30 -10.96
C GLY A 80 -6.18 -12.69 -10.59
N THR A 81 -5.05 -13.06 -11.17
CA THR A 81 -4.40 -14.35 -10.93
C THR A 81 -2.94 -14.12 -10.59
N LEU A 82 -2.44 -14.83 -9.58
CA LEU A 82 -1.02 -14.83 -9.24
C LEU A 82 -0.21 -15.43 -10.40
N THR A 83 0.70 -14.66 -10.99
CA THR A 83 1.42 -15.08 -12.20
C THR A 83 2.80 -15.66 -11.91
N ALA A 84 3.55 -15.10 -10.96
CA ALA A 84 4.89 -15.55 -10.59
C ALA A 84 5.33 -14.96 -9.24
N PHE A 85 6.33 -15.58 -8.62
CA PHE A 85 7.06 -15.02 -7.46
C PHE A 85 8.42 -14.48 -7.87
N GLY A 86 9.05 -13.68 -7.01
CA GLY A 86 10.42 -13.19 -7.20
C GLY A 86 10.58 -12.29 -8.42
N ARG A 87 9.52 -11.57 -8.80
CA ARG A 87 9.56 -10.54 -9.82
C ARG A 87 9.90 -9.21 -9.17
N THR A 88 10.79 -8.48 -9.81
CA THR A 88 10.99 -7.06 -9.57
C THR A 88 9.90 -6.28 -10.29
N VAL A 89 9.29 -5.30 -9.63
CA VAL A 89 8.25 -4.44 -10.22
C VAL A 89 8.80 -3.03 -10.31
N GLU A 90 8.84 -2.47 -11.51
CA GLU A 90 9.18 -1.04 -11.67
C GLU A 90 7.91 -0.22 -11.51
N ALA A 91 7.90 0.69 -10.52
CA ALA A 91 6.85 1.69 -10.39
C ALA A 91 7.34 3.02 -10.96
N GLU A 92 6.62 3.54 -11.94
CA GLU A 92 6.89 4.83 -12.55
C GLU A 92 5.91 5.88 -12.01
N ASP A 93 6.43 6.92 -11.35
CA ASP A 93 5.63 8.07 -10.98
C ASP A 93 5.45 8.98 -12.21
N THR A 94 4.27 8.88 -12.83
CA THR A 94 3.91 9.66 -14.03
C THR A 94 3.94 11.19 -13.85
N LEU A 95 4.01 11.72 -12.62
CA LEU A 95 4.09 13.16 -12.37
C LEU A 95 5.53 13.69 -12.33
N THR A 96 6.51 12.84 -12.07
CA THR A 96 7.92 13.23 -11.89
C THR A 96 8.87 12.51 -12.86
N GLY A 97 8.42 11.43 -13.50
CA GLY A 97 9.22 10.61 -14.41
C GLY A 97 10.31 9.80 -13.72
N THR A 98 10.28 9.70 -12.39
CA THR A 98 11.17 8.81 -11.65
C THR A 98 10.63 7.39 -11.68
N THR A 99 11.49 6.47 -12.12
CA THR A 99 11.28 5.02 -12.07
C THR A 99 12.00 4.48 -10.84
N ASP A 100 11.26 3.85 -9.95
CA ASP A 100 11.82 3.13 -8.80
C ASP A 100 11.67 1.61 -9.01
N GLU A 101 12.76 0.88 -8.80
CA GLU A 101 12.81 -0.58 -8.83
C GLU A 101 12.31 -1.12 -7.47
N LEU A 102 11.20 -1.88 -7.46
CA LEU A 102 10.57 -2.45 -6.27
C LEU A 102 10.80 -3.97 -6.15
#